data_AF-A0A356X565-F1
#
_entry.id   AF-A0A356X565-F1
#
_cell.length_a   1.000
_cell.length_b   1.000
_cell.length_c   1.000
_cell.angle_alpha   90.00
_cell.angle_beta   90.00
_cell.angle_gamma   90.00
#
_symmetry.space_group_name_H-M   'P 1'
#
loop_
_entity.id
_entity.type
_entity.pdbx_description
1 polymer ?
#
loop_
_entity_poly.entity_id
_entity_poly.type
_entity_poly.pdbx_seq_one_letter_code
_entity_poly.pdbx_strand_id
1 'polypeptide(L)'
;YLMLQQEKPEDFVLATGVTTTVREFCERAFHHAGIELRWEGEGVNEIGINKESGKTLVEVDPTYFRPTEVELLIGDASKAKEKLGWEPKHSVDDLVKNMVEEDFKEVEV
;
A
#
# COMPACT_ATOMS: atom_id res chain seq x y z
N TYR A 1 6.98 -12.96 -18.11
CA TYR A 1 7.23 -13.60 -19.41
C TYR A 1 6.64 -12.81 -20.58
N LEU A 2 5.46 -12.20 -20.46
CA LEU A 2 4.77 -11.48 -21.55
C LEU A 2 5.65 -10.50 -22.34
N MET A 3 6.48 -9.68 -21.69
CA MET A 3 7.40 -8.74 -22.34
C MET A 3 8.51 -9.43 -23.14
N LEU A 4 9.05 -10.54 -22.64
CA LEU A 4 10.16 -11.26 -23.28
C LEU A 4 9.73 -12.09 -24.49
N GLN A 5 8.41 -12.29 -24.67
CA GLN A 5 7.86 -13.03 -25.83
C GLN A 5 7.51 -12.09 -27.00
N GLN A 6 7.75 -10.78 -26.88
CA GLN A 6 7.45 -9.83 -27.94
C GLN A 6 8.53 -9.87 -29.03
N GLU A 7 8.15 -9.68 -30.29
CA GLU A 7 9.09 -9.67 -31.42
C GLU A 7 10.06 -8.48 -31.38
N LYS A 8 9.65 -7.36 -30.79
CA LYS A 8 10.44 -6.13 -30.71
C LYS A 8 10.58 -5.70 -29.25
N PRO A 9 11.79 -5.23 -28.84
CA PRO A 9 11.97 -4.67 -27.51
C PRO A 9 11.21 -3.35 -27.40
N GLU A 10 10.46 -3.21 -26.30
CA GLU A 10 9.70 -2.01 -25.96
C GLU A 10 9.64 -1.84 -24.45
N ASP A 11 9.50 -0.60 -23.99
CA ASP A 11 9.27 -0.27 -22.59
C ASP A 11 7.78 -0.22 -22.27
N PHE A 12 7.41 -0.68 -21.08
CA PHE A 12 6.02 -0.77 -20.62
C PHE A 12 5.91 -0.32 -19.16
N VAL A 13 4.89 0.47 -18.86
CA VAL A 13 4.46 0.74 -17.49
C VAL A 13 3.57 -0.42 -17.03
N LEU A 14 3.88 -0.98 -15.86
CA LEU A 14 3.02 -1.91 -15.15
C LEU A 14 2.55 -1.23 -13.86
N ALA A 15 1.25 -1.03 -13.73
CA ALA A 15 0.65 -0.39 -12.57
C ALA A 15 -0.83 -0.80 -12.45
N THR A 16 -1.39 -0.66 -11.25
CA THR A 16 -2.82 -0.92 -11.01
C THR A 16 -3.72 0.21 -11.51
N GLY A 17 -3.16 1.41 -11.75
CA GLY A 17 -3.94 2.63 -11.99
C GLY A 17 -4.64 3.17 -10.75
N VAL A 18 -4.37 2.61 -9.57
CA VAL A 18 -4.94 3.02 -8.28
C VAL A 18 -3.81 3.51 -7.37
N THR A 19 -4.06 4.60 -6.65
CA THR A 19 -3.17 5.12 -5.59
C THR A 19 -3.84 4.93 -4.23
N THR A 20 -3.05 4.88 -3.17
CA THR A 20 -3.52 4.75 -1.78
C THR A 20 -2.55 5.49 -0.88
N THR A 21 -3.08 6.25 0.08
CA THR A 21 -2.24 6.96 1.03
C THR A 21 -1.62 5.99 2.05
N VAL A 22 -0.50 6.38 2.66
CA VAL A 22 0.09 5.59 3.76
C VAL A 22 -0.90 5.43 4.93
N ARG A 23 -1.69 6.47 5.22
CA ARG A 23 -2.75 6.42 6.23
C ARG A 23 -3.78 5.33 5.93
N GLU A 24 -4.34 5.30 4.73
CA GLU A 24 -5.33 4.29 4.34
C GLU A 24 -4.73 2.87 4.37
N PHE A 25 -3.43 2.74 4.03
CA PHE A 25 -2.74 1.46 4.15
C PHE A 25 -2.65 1.00 5.61
N CYS A 26 -2.27 1.90 6.53
CA CYS A 26 -2.29 1.60 7.97
C CYS A 26 -3.69 1.23 8.46
N GLU A 27 -4.71 1.99 8.10
CA GLU A 27 -6.10 1.70 8.48
C GLU A 27 -6.55 0.32 8.04
N ARG A 28 -6.29 -0.06 6.77
CA ARG A 28 -6.61 -1.40 6.25
C ARG A 28 -5.84 -2.49 6.97
N ALA A 29 -4.54 -2.27 7.23
CA ALA A 29 -3.71 -3.26 7.90
C ALA A 29 -4.20 -3.53 9.33
N PHE A 30 -4.46 -2.48 10.11
CA PHE A 30 -5.02 -2.62 11.45
C PHE A 30 -6.43 -3.22 11.42
N HIS A 31 -7.27 -2.87 10.45
CA HIS A 31 -8.59 -3.47 10.29
C HIS A 31 -8.51 -4.99 10.09
N HIS A 32 -7.62 -5.49 9.22
CA HIS A 32 -7.38 -6.93 9.04
C HIS A 32 -6.78 -7.59 10.28
N ALA A 33 -6.11 -6.84 11.15
CA ALA A 33 -5.67 -7.26 12.48
C ALA A 33 -6.77 -7.15 13.56
N GLY A 34 -8.01 -6.82 13.20
CA GLY A 34 -9.13 -6.66 14.13
C GLY A 34 -9.11 -5.38 14.95
N ILE A 35 -8.36 -4.37 14.52
CA ILE A 35 -8.16 -3.10 15.23
C ILE A 35 -8.71 -1.94 14.39
N GLU A 36 -9.63 -1.19 14.98
CA GLU A 36 -10.14 0.04 14.40
C GLU A 36 -9.32 1.26 14.86
N LEU A 37 -8.67 1.95 13.93
CA LEU A 37 -7.93 3.19 14.21
C LEU A 37 -8.83 4.43 14.20
N ARG A 38 -8.50 5.39 15.06
CA ARG A 38 -8.96 6.78 15.04
C ARG A 38 -7.73 7.69 15.06
N TRP A 39 -7.70 8.66 14.17
CA TRP A 39 -6.62 9.64 14.09
C TRP A 39 -6.95 10.90 14.88
N GLU A 40 -5.95 11.43 15.59
CA GLU A 40 -6.01 12.71 16.30
C GLU A 40 -4.69 13.47 16.10
N GLY A 41 -4.76 14.80 16.06
CA GLY A 41 -3.61 15.65 15.78
C GLY A 41 -3.37 15.89 14.29
N GLU A 42 -2.27 16.57 13.96
CA GLU A 42 -1.93 16.96 12.59
C GLU A 42 -0.39 16.94 12.40
N GLY A 43 0.04 16.60 11.18
CA GLY A 43 1.45 16.58 10.81
C GLY A 43 2.28 15.66 11.71
N VAL A 44 3.39 16.18 12.24
CA VAL A 44 4.29 15.43 13.12
C VAL A 44 3.69 15.10 14.49
N ASN A 45 2.60 15.76 14.88
CA ASN A 45 1.90 15.51 16.14
C ASN A 45 0.68 14.59 15.94
N GLU A 46 0.49 14.05 14.74
CA GLU A 46 -0.60 13.13 14.46
C GLU A 46 -0.31 11.74 15.03
N ILE A 47 -1.34 11.16 15.64
CA ILE A 47 -1.31 9.83 16.25
C ILE A 47 -2.49 8.97 15.80
N GLY A 48 -2.24 7.67 15.64
CA GLY A 48 -3.26 6.66 15.38
C GLY A 48 -3.58 5.88 16.66
N ILE A 49 -4.82 5.99 17.12
CA ILE A 49 -5.30 5.43 18.39
C ILE A 49 -6.24 4.27 18.11
N ASN A 50 -6.07 3.15 18.82
CA ASN A 50 -7.06 2.07 18.84
C ASN A 50 -8.36 2.55 19.50
N LYS A 51 -9.49 2.51 18.77
CA LYS A 51 -10.80 2.97 19.26
C LYS A 51 -11.29 2.23 20.51
N GLU A 52 -10.96 0.95 20.65
CA GLU A 52 -11.45 0.12 21.75
C GLU A 52 -10.61 0.32 23.02
N SER A 53 -9.28 0.26 22.89
CA SER A 53 -8.38 0.33 24.05
C SER A 53 -7.94 1.74 24.42
N GLY A 54 -8.09 2.71 23.52
CA GLY A 54 -7.55 4.06 23.68
C GLY A 54 -6.02 4.14 23.57
N LYS A 55 -5.34 3.04 23.25
CA LYS A 55 -3.88 2.98 23.13
C LYS A 55 -3.41 3.60 21.81
N THR A 56 -2.37 4.42 21.85
CA THR A 56 -1.65 4.87 20.65
C THR A 56 -0.89 3.70 20.03
N LEU A 57 -1.12 3.46 18.74
CA LEU A 57 -0.49 2.40 17.95
C LEU A 57 0.36 2.92 16.80
N VAL A 58 0.13 4.17 16.35
CA VAL A 58 0.89 4.81 15.28
C VAL A 58 1.27 6.22 15.72
N GLU A 59 2.52 6.61 15.48
CA GLU A 59 3.06 7.95 15.72
C GLU A 59 3.93 8.37 14.52
N VAL A 60 4.07 9.68 14.29
CA VAL A 60 4.86 10.22 13.19
C VAL A 60 6.22 10.69 13.72
N ASP A 61 7.30 10.04 13.29
CA ASP A 61 8.67 10.48 13.57
C ASP A 61 9.28 11.16 12.31
N PRO A 62 9.64 12.46 12.39
CA PRO A 62 10.26 13.20 11.28
C PRO A 62 11.56 12.58 10.77
N THR A 63 12.22 11.71 11.54
CA THR A 63 13.43 10.98 11.13
C THR A 63 13.18 10.10 9.91
N TYR A 64 11.95 9.64 9.68
CA TYR A 64 11.58 8.85 8.51
C TYR A 64 11.27 9.70 7.26
N PHE A 65 11.24 11.03 7.36
CA PHE A 65 10.95 11.90 6.23
C PHE A 65 12.14 12.01 5.29
N ARG A 66 11.87 12.03 4.00
CA ARG A 66 12.91 12.17 2.97
C ARG A 66 13.16 13.66 2.69
N PRO A 67 14.41 14.09 2.44
CA PRO A 67 14.71 15.47 2.05
C PRO A 67 14.02 15.91 0.75
N THR A 68 13.60 14.97 -0.07
CA THR A 68 12.84 15.20 -1.29
C THR A 68 11.74 14.16 -1.35
N GLU A 69 10.49 14.62 -1.33
CA GLU A 69 9.33 13.76 -1.30
C GLU A 69 8.74 13.58 -2.71
N VAL A 70 8.18 12.41 -2.96
CA VAL A 70 7.36 12.16 -4.14
C VAL A 70 5.92 12.01 -3.68
N GLU A 71 5.15 13.09 -3.82
CA GLU A 71 3.81 13.19 -3.23
C GLU A 71 2.80 12.20 -3.81
N LEU A 72 2.92 11.84 -5.10
CA LEU A 72 1.96 10.99 -5.78
C LEU A 72 2.61 10.17 -6.90
N LEU A 73 2.33 8.87 -6.89
CA LEU A 73 2.62 7.96 -8.00
C LEU A 73 1.33 7.26 -8.43
N ILE A 74 0.96 7.43 -9.70
CA ILE A 74 -0.15 6.72 -10.33
C ILE A 74 0.26 6.36 -11.76
N GLY A 75 0.26 5.07 -12.08
CA GLY A 75 0.73 4.58 -13.38
C GLY A 75 -0.43 4.24 -14.31
N ASP A 76 -0.27 4.59 -15.58
CA ASP A 76 -1.16 4.16 -16.66
C ASP A 76 -0.56 2.96 -17.40
N ALA A 77 -1.20 1.79 -17.27
CA ALA A 77 -0.77 0.55 -17.90
C ALA A 77 -1.51 0.24 -19.21
N SER A 78 -2.17 1.21 -19.84
CA SER A 78 -2.97 1.01 -21.07
C SER A 78 -2.16 0.34 -22.19
N LYS A 79 -0.90 0.75 -22.40
CA LYS A 79 0.00 0.13 -23.38
C LYS A 79 0.24 -1.36 -23.10
N ALA A 80 0.44 -1.72 -21.83
CA ALA A 80 0.69 -3.10 -21.42
C ALA A 80 -0.58 -3.95 -21.57
N LYS A 81 -1.74 -3.39 -21.24
CA LYS A 81 -3.05 -4.06 -21.45
C LYS A 81 -3.31 -4.35 -22.92
N GLU A 82 -3.13 -3.36 -23.80
CA GLU A 82 -3.39 -3.51 -25.24
C GLU A 82 -2.44 -4.52 -25.90
N LYS A 83 -1.11 -4.38 -25.66
CA LYS A 83 -0.11 -5.20 -26.38
C LYS A 83 0.18 -6.54 -25.71
N LEU A 84 0.11 -6.63 -24.39
CA LEU A 84 0.49 -7.82 -23.64
C LEU A 84 -0.72 -8.58 -23.09
N GLY A 85 -1.92 -8.01 -23.15
CA GLY A 85 -3.09 -8.53 -22.43
C GLY A 85 -2.89 -8.52 -20.91
N TRP A 86 -1.98 -7.68 -20.41
CA TRP A 86 -1.63 -7.65 -18.98
C TRP A 86 -2.64 -6.81 -18.20
N GLU A 87 -3.11 -7.36 -17.08
CA GLU A 87 -3.96 -6.67 -16.11
C GLU A 87 -3.57 -7.10 -14.68
N PRO A 88 -3.66 -6.19 -13.70
CA PRO A 88 -3.45 -6.54 -12.29
C PRO A 88 -4.55 -7.51 -11.82
N LYS A 89 -4.16 -8.54 -11.06
CA LYS A 89 -5.09 -9.56 -10.54
C LYS A 89 -5.49 -9.35 -9.09
N HIS A 90 -4.76 -8.52 -8.35
CA HIS A 90 -4.96 -8.27 -6.94
C HIS A 90 -5.18 -6.79 -6.72
N SER A 91 -6.14 -6.48 -5.86
CA SER A 91 -6.35 -5.12 -5.35
C SER A 91 -5.34 -4.78 -4.26
N VAL A 92 -5.28 -3.49 -3.87
CA VAL A 92 -4.50 -3.05 -2.70
C VAL A 92 -5.01 -3.73 -1.43
N ASP A 93 -6.32 -3.96 -1.31
CA ASP A 93 -6.90 -4.60 -0.13
C ASP A 93 -6.50 -6.07 -0.02
N ASP A 94 -6.53 -6.80 -1.14
CA ASP A 94 -6.06 -8.19 -1.20
C ASP A 94 -4.59 -8.29 -0.79
N LEU A 95 -3.76 -7.33 -1.23
CA LEU A 95 -2.34 -7.26 -0.87
C LEU A 95 -2.17 -7.04 0.63
N VAL A 96 -2.83 -6.03 1.20
CA VAL A 96 -2.73 -5.71 2.63
C VAL A 96 -3.16 -6.89 3.48
N LYS A 97 -4.31 -7.51 3.14
CA LYS A 97 -4.82 -8.68 3.84
C LYS A 97 -3.79 -9.82 3.85
N ASN A 98 -3.28 -10.19 2.68
CA ASN A 98 -2.33 -11.29 2.56
C ASN A 98 -1.03 -11.04 3.35
N MET A 99 -0.53 -9.79 3.34
CA MET A 99 0.66 -9.43 4.10
C MET A 99 0.45 -9.57 5.60
N VAL A 100 -0.65 -9.01 6.13
CA VAL A 100 -0.98 -9.07 7.56
C VAL A 100 -1.20 -10.52 8.01
N GLU A 101 -1.96 -11.32 7.24
CA GLU A 101 -2.19 -12.73 7.55
C GLU A 101 -0.90 -13.55 7.59
N GLU A 102 0.08 -13.25 6.75
CA GLU A 102 1.37 -13.94 6.75
C GLU A 102 2.26 -13.51 7.93
N ASP A 103 2.32 -12.21 8.22
CA ASP A 103 3.04 -11.69 9.39
C ASP A 103 2.50 -12.30 10.70
N PHE A 104 1.18 -12.50 10.83
CA PHE A 104 0.60 -13.19 11.98
C PHE A 104 1.08 -14.64 12.10
N LYS A 105 1.14 -15.38 10.98
CA LYS A 105 1.63 -16.77 10.99
C LYS A 105 3.10 -16.85 11.40
N GLU A 106 3.93 -15.87 11.02
CA GLU A 106 5.35 -15.84 11.41
C GLU A 106 5.53 -15.56 12.91
N VAL A 107 4.67 -14.75 13.52
CA VAL A 107 4.76 -14.35 14.94
C VAL A 107 4.15 -15.38 15.90
N GLU A 108 3.19 -16.18 15.45
CA GLU A 108 2.54 -17.23 16.28
C GLU A 108 3.41 -18.49 16.51
N VAL A 109 4.68 -18.49 16.08
CA VAL A 109 5.65 -19.60 16.20
C VAL A 109 6.42 -19.59 17.51
#